data_AF-A0A2D4KNS5-F1
#
_entry.id   AF-A0A2D4KNS5-F1
#
_cell.length_a   1.000
_cell.length_b   1.000
_cell.length_c   1.000
_cell.angle_alpha   90.00
_cell.angle_beta   90.00
_cell.angle_gamma   90.00
#
_symmetry.space_group_name_H-M   'P 1'
#
loop_
_entity.id
_entity.type
_entity.pdbx_description
1 polymer ?
#
loop_
_entity_poly.entity_id
_entity_poly.type
_entity_poly.pdbx_seq_one_letter_code
_entity_poly.pdbx_strand_id
1 'polypeptide(L)'
;EKVNTHFSFPLRLDMTPYTEDFLMRKNDRKEGFKDNGSSSKETKSYEYDLIGVTVHTGTADGGHYYSFIRDIVNPHAYKNNKWYLFNDAEVKPFDSAQLASECFGGEMTTKTYDSVTDKVMDLSFEKTHSAYMLFYKRMEPEEENGKDYTFDVSSELLEWIWHDNMQFLQDKNIFEHTYFGFMWQLCSSIPSTLPDPKAVSLMTAKLSTSFVLETFIHSKEKPTMLQWIELLTKQFNNSQAACEWFLDRMADDDWWPMQILIKCPNQIVRQMFQRLCIHVIQRLRPVHAHFYLQPGLEDCSDDMDGPVEDIGSRSCVTRFVKTLLSIM
;
A
#
# COMPACT_ATOMS: atom_id res chain seq x y z
N GLU A 1 -14.55 31.11 4.85
CA GLU A 1 -15.19 30.09 5.71
C GLU A 1 -16.06 29.19 4.85
N LYS A 2 -16.08 27.88 5.12
CA LYS A 2 -16.91 26.92 4.37
C LYS A 2 -18.37 27.11 4.78
N VAL A 3 -19.28 27.15 3.80
CA VAL A 3 -20.73 27.27 4.06
C VAL A 3 -21.31 25.86 4.17
N ASN A 4 -21.81 25.48 5.35
CA ASN A 4 -22.43 24.17 5.58
C ASN A 4 -23.96 24.23 5.66
N THR A 5 -24.58 25.30 5.18
CA THR A 5 -26.04 25.43 5.14
C THR A 5 -26.68 24.27 4.39
N HIS A 6 -27.88 23.88 4.81
CA HIS A 6 -28.63 22.82 4.15
C HIS A 6 -28.93 23.18 2.69
N PHE A 7 -28.46 22.35 1.75
CA PHE A 7 -28.74 22.46 0.33
C PHE A 7 -29.12 21.09 -0.24
N SER A 8 -30.38 20.93 -0.63
CA SER A 8 -30.88 19.70 -1.24
C SER A 8 -30.73 19.71 -2.76
N PHE A 9 -30.51 18.54 -3.32
CA PHE A 9 -30.45 18.32 -4.76
C PHE A 9 -31.20 17.04 -5.15
N PRO A 10 -31.86 17.02 -6.32
CA PRO A 10 -32.70 15.91 -6.72
C PRO A 10 -31.88 14.77 -7.35
N LEU A 11 -32.35 13.53 -7.22
CA LEU A 11 -31.78 12.40 -7.95
C LEU A 11 -31.99 12.51 -9.46
N ARG A 12 -33.08 13.15 -9.89
CA ARG A 12 -33.40 13.43 -11.29
C ARG A 12 -33.62 14.92 -11.48
N LEU A 13 -32.87 15.51 -12.40
CA LEU A 13 -32.87 16.93 -12.69
C LEU A 13 -33.42 17.15 -14.10
N ASP A 14 -34.59 17.78 -14.19
CA ASP A 14 -35.14 18.25 -15.47
C ASP A 14 -34.62 19.67 -15.75
N MET A 15 -33.76 19.78 -16.76
CA MET A 15 -33.20 21.06 -17.20
C MET A 15 -34.05 21.75 -18.27
N THR A 16 -35.11 21.11 -18.78
CA THR A 16 -35.99 21.65 -19.82
C THR A 16 -36.46 23.08 -19.53
N PRO A 17 -36.90 23.44 -18.30
CA PRO A 17 -37.38 24.78 -17.99
C PRO A 17 -36.34 25.90 -18.15
N TYR A 18 -35.05 25.55 -18.13
CA TYR A 18 -33.92 26.49 -18.22
C TYR A 18 -33.34 26.59 -19.63
N THR A 19 -33.89 25.86 -20.60
CA THR A 19 -33.43 25.88 -21.99
C THR A 19 -33.96 27.11 -22.74
N GLU A 20 -33.17 27.63 -23.68
CA GLU A 20 -33.56 28.77 -24.53
C GLU A 20 -34.88 28.50 -25.27
N ASP A 21 -35.02 27.31 -25.86
CA ASP A 21 -36.23 26.90 -26.59
C ASP A 21 -37.50 27.01 -25.73
N PHE A 22 -37.42 26.63 -24.46
CA PHE A 22 -38.55 26.69 -23.54
C PHE A 22 -38.84 28.13 -23.08
N LEU A 23 -37.80 28.91 -22.80
CA LEU A 23 -37.93 30.31 -22.35
C LEU A 23 -38.48 31.21 -23.46
N MET A 24 -38.02 31.03 -24.71
CA MET A 24 -38.49 31.82 -25.86
C MET A 24 -39.95 31.48 -26.23
N ARG A 25 -40.33 30.19 -26.25
CA ARG A 25 -41.73 29.77 -26.50
C ARG A 25 -42.73 30.29 -25.48
N LYS A 26 -42.27 30.61 -24.26
CA LYS A 26 -43.12 31.19 -23.20
C LYS A 26 -43.37 32.68 -23.42
N ASN A 27 -42.44 33.39 -24.05
CA ASN A 27 -42.61 34.80 -24.40
C ASN A 27 -43.57 34.96 -25.59
N ASP A 28 -43.47 34.11 -26.61
CA ASP A 28 -44.39 34.14 -27.77
C ASP A 28 -45.85 33.81 -27.39
N ARG A 29 -46.07 33.07 -26.30
CA ARG A 29 -47.43 32.80 -25.80
C ARG A 29 -48.09 33.97 -25.05
N LYS A 30 -47.32 35.00 -24.66
CA LYS A 30 -47.88 36.21 -24.04
C LYS A 30 -48.34 37.26 -25.05
N GLU A 31 -47.86 37.18 -26.30
CA GLU A 31 -48.34 38.00 -27.41
C GLU A 31 -49.19 37.13 -28.33
N GLY A 32 -50.51 37.30 -28.27
CA GLY A 32 -51.49 36.38 -28.86
C GLY A 32 -51.45 36.23 -30.38
N PHE A 33 -50.51 35.45 -30.91
CA PHE A 33 -50.56 34.93 -32.28
C PHE A 33 -50.55 33.40 -32.27
N LYS A 34 -51.68 32.82 -32.70
CA LYS A 34 -51.76 31.41 -33.11
C LYS A 34 -50.95 31.29 -34.40
N ASP A 35 -49.89 30.49 -34.38
CA ASP A 35 -49.32 29.94 -35.61
C ASP A 35 -49.41 28.41 -35.62
N ASN A 36 -50.02 27.92 -36.69
CA ASN A 36 -50.13 26.52 -37.07
C ASN A 36 -48.91 26.21 -37.94
N GLY A 37 -47.87 25.60 -37.37
CA GLY A 37 -46.65 25.30 -38.11
C GLY A 37 -45.95 24.05 -37.60
N SER A 38 -46.20 22.94 -38.27
CA SER A 38 -45.51 21.66 -38.12
C SER A 38 -43.98 21.81 -38.17
N SER A 39 -43.29 21.47 -37.10
CA SER A 39 -41.93 20.94 -37.19
C SER A 39 -41.72 19.89 -36.11
N SER A 40 -41.58 18.65 -36.57
CA SER A 40 -41.07 17.51 -35.83
C SER A 40 -39.63 17.77 -35.41
N LYS A 41 -39.42 18.63 -34.40
CA LYS A 41 -38.16 18.67 -33.65
C LYS A 41 -38.25 17.56 -32.62
N GLU A 42 -37.41 16.54 -32.79
CA GLU A 42 -37.13 15.53 -31.78
C GLU A 42 -37.20 16.17 -30.39
N THR A 43 -38.11 15.67 -29.55
CA THR A 43 -38.18 16.06 -28.14
C THR A 43 -36.89 15.64 -27.48
N LYS A 44 -35.87 16.50 -27.56
CA LYS A 44 -34.62 16.36 -26.82
C LYS A 44 -34.98 16.32 -25.35
N SER A 45 -34.84 15.14 -24.73
CA SER A 45 -34.94 15.02 -23.28
C SER A 45 -33.77 15.78 -22.66
N TYR A 46 -34.08 16.72 -21.76
CA TYR A 46 -33.08 17.41 -20.93
C TYR A 46 -33.16 16.92 -19.48
N GLU A 47 -33.58 15.66 -19.30
CA GLU A 47 -33.56 15.00 -18.00
C GLU A 47 -32.17 14.40 -17.74
N TYR A 48 -31.68 14.59 -16.52
CA TYR A 48 -30.39 14.08 -16.07
C TYR A 48 -30.57 13.29 -14.79
N ASP A 49 -29.91 12.13 -14.71
CA ASP A 49 -29.83 11.34 -13.49
C ASP A 49 -28.52 11.66 -12.75
N LEU A 50 -28.59 11.78 -11.42
CA LEU A 50 -27.42 11.93 -10.56
C LEU A 50 -26.62 10.61 -10.56
N ILE A 51 -25.35 10.70 -10.94
CA ILE A 51 -24.44 9.55 -11.05
C ILE A 51 -23.29 9.60 -10.05
N GLY A 52 -23.01 10.77 -9.48
CA GLY A 52 -21.92 10.93 -8.53
C GLY A 52 -22.06 12.18 -7.66
N VAL A 53 -21.55 12.10 -6.44
CA VAL A 53 -21.48 13.20 -5.48
C VAL A 53 -20.10 13.19 -4.85
N THR A 54 -19.35 14.28 -4.98
CA THR A 54 -18.12 14.49 -4.21
C THR A 54 -18.47 15.27 -2.95
N VAL A 55 -18.09 14.73 -1.80
CA VAL A 55 -18.33 15.31 -0.48
C VAL A 55 -17.02 15.82 0.10
N HIS A 56 -17.08 16.99 0.73
CA HIS A 56 -15.95 17.55 1.46
C HIS A 56 -16.29 17.64 2.95
N THR A 57 -15.43 17.05 3.79
CA THR A 57 -15.50 17.18 5.25
C THR A 57 -14.33 18.00 5.76
N GLY A 58 -14.59 19.03 6.57
CA GLY A 58 -13.56 19.94 7.09
C GLY A 58 -13.85 21.41 6.84
N THR A 59 -12.81 22.24 6.93
CA THR A 59 -12.88 23.70 6.77
C THR A 59 -12.45 24.13 5.37
N ALA A 60 -12.49 25.44 5.08
CA ALA A 60 -12.02 25.95 3.79
C ALA A 60 -10.51 25.76 3.57
N ASP A 61 -9.73 25.68 4.66
CA ASP A 61 -8.26 25.60 4.60
C ASP A 61 -7.72 24.17 4.64
N GLY A 62 -8.56 23.20 5.02
CA GLY A 62 -8.15 21.81 5.12
C GLY A 62 -9.32 20.87 5.43
N GLY A 63 -9.27 19.69 4.83
CA GLY A 63 -10.32 18.68 4.97
C GLY A 63 -9.99 17.41 4.21
N HIS A 64 -11.02 16.60 3.99
CA HIS A 64 -10.94 15.32 3.30
C HIS A 64 -12.05 15.21 2.26
N TYR A 65 -11.74 14.56 1.15
CA TYR A 65 -12.67 14.33 0.05
C TYR A 65 -12.97 12.85 -0.09
N TYR A 66 -14.25 12.54 -0.25
CA TYR A 66 -14.74 11.21 -0.60
C TYR A 66 -15.89 11.35 -1.57
N SER A 67 -16.30 10.26 -2.19
CA SER A 67 -17.36 10.30 -3.20
C SER A 67 -18.36 9.17 -3.08
N PHE A 68 -19.60 9.48 -3.43
CA PHE A 68 -20.65 8.49 -3.67
C PHE A 68 -20.85 8.39 -5.17
N ILE A 69 -20.72 7.19 -5.73
CA ILE A 69 -20.85 6.97 -7.17
C ILE A 69 -21.88 5.87 -7.41
N ARG A 70 -22.80 6.13 -8.33
CA ARG A 70 -23.79 5.18 -8.79
C ARG A 70 -23.17 4.28 -9.86
N ASP A 71 -23.41 2.97 -9.77
CA ASP A 71 -23.00 2.06 -10.83
C ASP A 71 -23.93 2.22 -12.04
N ILE A 72 -23.39 2.87 -13.07
CA ILE A 72 -24.06 3.12 -14.36
C ILE A 72 -23.61 2.18 -15.46
N VAL A 73 -22.61 1.34 -15.20
CA VAL A 73 -22.01 0.44 -16.19
C VAL A 73 -22.77 -0.88 -16.18
N ASN A 74 -23.09 -1.40 -14.99
CA ASN A 74 -23.86 -2.63 -14.86
C ASN A 74 -25.37 -2.35 -14.96
N PRO A 75 -26.08 -2.85 -15.99
CA PRO A 75 -27.51 -2.56 -16.17
C PRO A 75 -28.38 -3.02 -15.00
N HIS A 76 -28.03 -4.14 -14.34
CA HIS A 76 -28.73 -4.61 -13.16
C HIS A 76 -28.48 -3.72 -11.95
N ALA A 77 -27.27 -3.19 -11.79
CA ALA A 77 -26.94 -2.27 -10.71
C ALA A 77 -27.63 -0.92 -10.91
N TYR A 78 -27.66 -0.42 -12.15
CA TYR A 78 -28.32 0.82 -12.51
C TYR A 78 -29.83 0.78 -12.23
N LYS A 79 -30.50 -0.29 -12.67
CA LYS A 79 -31.94 -0.53 -12.43
C LYS A 79 -32.28 -0.64 -10.95
N ASN A 80 -31.39 -1.24 -10.16
CA ASN A 80 -31.57 -1.38 -8.71
C ASN A 80 -31.04 -0.18 -7.90
N ASN A 81 -30.63 0.90 -8.58
CA ASN A 81 -30.08 2.10 -7.96
C ASN A 81 -28.95 1.79 -6.96
N LYS A 82 -27.95 0.99 -7.37
CA LYS A 82 -26.81 0.67 -6.50
C LYS A 82 -25.80 1.80 -6.46
N TRP A 83 -25.46 2.22 -5.24
CA TRP A 83 -24.44 3.22 -4.95
C TRP A 83 -23.30 2.63 -4.17
N TYR A 84 -22.13 3.26 -4.31
CA TYR A 84 -20.93 2.90 -3.59
C TYR A 84 -20.28 4.17 -3.02
N LEU A 85 -19.79 4.05 -1.79
CA LEU A 85 -18.89 5.00 -1.15
C LEU A 85 -17.46 4.66 -1.56
N PHE A 86 -16.75 5.66 -2.09
CA PHE A 86 -15.33 5.62 -2.41
C PHE A 86 -14.61 6.58 -1.48
N ASN A 87 -13.80 6.02 -0.58
CA ASN A 87 -13.02 6.75 0.40
C ASN A 87 -11.58 6.20 0.42
N ASP A 88 -10.69 6.80 -0.36
CA ASP A 88 -9.32 6.34 -0.58
C ASP A 88 -9.25 4.85 -1.01
N ALA A 89 -8.59 4.02 -0.21
CA ALA A 89 -8.46 2.57 -0.45
C ALA A 89 -9.74 1.78 -0.10
N GLU A 90 -10.75 2.43 0.48
CA GLU A 90 -11.98 1.79 0.93
C GLU A 90 -13.13 2.04 -0.04
N VAL A 91 -13.69 0.95 -0.57
CA VAL A 91 -14.91 0.97 -1.39
C VAL A 91 -15.98 0.13 -0.73
N LYS A 92 -17.13 0.74 -0.41
CA LYS A 92 -18.25 0.09 0.29
C LYS A 92 -19.58 0.30 -0.44
N PRO A 93 -20.50 -0.68 -0.44
CA PRO A 93 -21.87 -0.45 -0.83
C PRO A 93 -22.49 0.67 0.01
N PHE A 94 -23.31 1.52 -0.61
CA PHE A 94 -23.97 2.65 0.02
C PHE A 94 -25.46 2.67 -0.32
N ASP A 95 -26.30 3.02 0.66
CA ASP A 95 -27.73 3.16 0.45
C ASP A 95 -28.06 4.59 0.00
N SER A 96 -28.63 4.71 -1.21
CA SER A 96 -29.06 5.98 -1.78
C SER A 96 -30.02 6.78 -0.89
N ALA A 97 -30.78 6.13 -0.01
CA ALA A 97 -31.68 6.80 0.93
C ALA A 97 -30.92 7.71 1.92
N GLN A 98 -29.63 7.43 2.16
CA GLN A 98 -28.76 8.19 3.05
C GLN A 98 -28.08 9.38 2.36
N LEU A 99 -28.25 9.59 1.04
CA LEU A 99 -27.66 10.74 0.35
C LEU A 99 -28.08 12.07 0.98
N ALA A 100 -29.34 12.20 1.37
CA ALA A 100 -29.84 13.43 2.00
C ALA A 100 -29.15 13.71 3.35
N SER A 101 -28.96 12.69 4.19
CA SER A 101 -28.30 12.87 5.48
C SER A 101 -26.80 13.16 5.32
N GLU A 102 -26.13 12.49 4.39
CA GLU A 102 -24.68 12.57 4.20
C GLU A 102 -24.22 13.73 3.31
N CYS A 103 -25.08 14.28 2.45
CA CYS A 103 -24.63 15.21 1.42
C CYS A 103 -25.26 16.60 1.49
N PHE A 104 -26.42 16.77 2.12
CA PHE A 104 -27.13 18.06 2.09
C PHE A 104 -26.57 19.10 3.08
N GLY A 105 -25.67 18.70 3.99
CA GLY A 105 -25.22 19.58 5.08
C GLY A 105 -26.35 19.89 6.08
N GLY A 106 -26.33 21.10 6.63
CA GLY A 106 -27.27 21.57 7.63
C GLY A 106 -26.91 21.17 9.06
N GLU A 107 -27.88 21.25 9.97
CA GLU A 107 -27.70 20.85 11.37
C GLU A 107 -28.08 19.38 11.58
N MET A 108 -27.37 18.71 12.48
CA MET A 108 -27.69 17.39 12.99
C MET A 108 -28.07 17.51 14.46
N THR A 109 -29.25 17.01 14.84
CA THR A 109 -29.72 16.95 16.22
C THR A 109 -29.33 15.63 16.86
N THR A 110 -28.63 15.67 17.99
CA THR A 110 -28.27 14.50 18.79
C THR A 110 -28.97 14.58 20.14
N LYS A 111 -29.65 13.49 20.53
CA LYS A 111 -30.28 13.38 21.84
C LYS A 111 -29.24 12.95 22.87
N THR A 112 -28.90 13.82 23.80
CA THR A 112 -28.01 13.52 24.92
C THR A 112 -28.81 13.45 26.21
N TYR A 113 -28.60 12.38 26.97
CA TYR A 113 -29.17 12.24 28.30
C TYR A 113 -28.29 12.97 29.31
N ASP A 114 -28.84 14.00 29.95
CA ASP A 114 -28.17 14.72 31.02
C ASP A 114 -28.51 14.07 32.37
N SER A 115 -27.51 13.42 32.98
CA SER A 115 -27.64 12.76 34.28
C SER A 115 -27.89 13.73 35.44
N VAL A 116 -27.66 15.03 35.26
CA VAL A 116 -27.87 16.05 36.32
C VAL A 116 -29.32 16.51 36.36
N THR A 117 -29.95 16.67 35.19
CA THR A 117 -31.34 17.15 35.09
C THR A 117 -32.36 16.05 34.83
N ASP A 118 -31.89 14.80 34.67
CA ASP A 118 -32.68 13.60 34.38
C ASP A 118 -33.60 13.80 33.15
N LYS A 119 -33.08 14.53 32.16
CA LYS A 119 -33.79 14.92 30.94
C LYS A 119 -32.97 14.62 29.71
N VAL A 120 -33.67 14.18 28.67
CA VAL A 120 -33.11 14.07 27.32
C VAL A 120 -33.15 15.46 26.69
N MET A 121 -31.97 15.99 26.36
CA MET A 121 -31.83 17.26 25.64
C MET A 121 -31.45 16.97 24.18
N ASP A 122 -32.02 17.75 23.26
CA ASP A 122 -31.65 17.73 21.85
C ASP A 122 -30.59 18.81 21.61
N LEU A 123 -29.35 18.40 21.32
CA LEU A 123 -28.27 19.31 20.90
C LEU A 123 -28.20 19.34 19.37
N SER A 124 -28.29 20.51 18.75
CA SER A 124 -28.04 20.66 17.30
C SER A 124 -26.60 21.10 17.05
N PHE A 125 -25.95 20.44 16.09
CA PHE A 125 -24.59 20.75 15.63
C PHE A 125 -24.60 20.92 14.12
N GLU A 126 -23.88 21.91 13.60
CA GLU A 126 -23.68 22.03 12.16
C GLU A 126 -22.87 20.84 11.63
N LYS A 127 -23.33 20.21 10.54
CA LYS A 127 -22.58 19.14 9.90
C LYS A 127 -21.32 19.71 9.28
N THR A 128 -20.21 19.04 9.52
CA THR A 128 -18.89 19.42 8.98
C THR A 128 -18.66 18.94 7.55
N HIS A 129 -19.58 18.13 7.02
CA HIS A 129 -19.51 17.50 5.71
C HIS A 129 -20.74 17.85 4.86
N SER A 130 -20.51 18.13 3.59
CA SER A 130 -21.55 18.50 2.62
C SER A 130 -21.06 18.24 1.20
N ALA A 131 -21.99 18.07 0.27
CA ALA A 131 -21.68 17.95 -1.15
C ALA A 131 -20.96 19.20 -1.65
N TYR A 132 -19.84 18.98 -2.33
CA TYR A 132 -19.06 20.02 -2.98
C TYR A 132 -19.30 20.05 -4.49
N MET A 133 -19.43 18.87 -5.11
CA MET A 133 -19.64 18.75 -6.56
C MET A 133 -20.62 17.62 -6.87
N LEU A 134 -21.54 17.88 -7.81
CA LEU A 134 -22.56 16.94 -8.26
C LEU A 134 -22.32 16.57 -9.72
N PHE A 135 -22.42 15.29 -10.03
CA PHE A 135 -22.27 14.75 -11.38
C PHE A 135 -23.59 14.20 -11.87
N TYR A 136 -24.08 14.80 -12.94
CA TYR A 136 -25.33 14.42 -13.61
C TYR A 136 -25.03 13.88 -15.00
N LYS A 137 -25.62 12.74 -15.37
CA LYS A 137 -25.55 12.17 -16.71
C LYS A 137 -26.89 12.36 -17.39
N ARG A 138 -26.87 12.86 -18.62
CA ARG A 138 -28.08 12.98 -19.44
C ARG A 138 -28.69 11.60 -19.66
N MET A 139 -30.00 11.49 -19.53
CA MET A 139 -30.70 10.25 -19.86
C MET A 139 -30.79 10.13 -21.39
N GLU A 140 -30.16 9.09 -21.91
CA GLU A 140 -30.32 8.68 -23.30
C GLU A 140 -31.56 7.75 -23.42
N PRO A 141 -32.23 7.73 -24.58
CA PRO A 141 -33.35 6.83 -24.82
C PRO A 141 -32.94 5.35 -24.64
N GLU A 142 -33.88 4.52 -24.20
CA GLU A 142 -33.65 3.16 -23.69
C GLU A 142 -32.87 2.23 -24.64
N GLU A 143 -32.83 2.54 -25.94
CA GLU A 143 -32.11 1.78 -26.98
C GLU A 143 -30.57 1.78 -26.80
N GLU A 144 -29.99 2.76 -26.09
CA GLU A 144 -28.54 2.84 -25.90
C GLU A 144 -28.04 2.28 -24.55
N ASN A 145 -28.93 1.98 -23.61
CA ASN A 145 -28.58 1.58 -22.23
C ASN A 145 -28.11 0.13 -22.08
N GLY A 146 -27.99 -0.62 -23.18
CA GLY A 146 -27.58 -2.03 -23.22
C GLY A 146 -26.22 -2.29 -23.89
N LYS A 147 -25.40 -1.26 -24.14
CA LYS A 147 -24.08 -1.46 -24.75
C LYS A 147 -23.14 -2.11 -23.73
N ASP A 148 -22.78 -3.37 -23.97
CA ASP A 148 -21.66 -4.00 -23.27
C ASP A 148 -20.40 -3.18 -23.55
N TYR A 149 -19.81 -2.63 -22.49
CA TYR A 149 -18.55 -1.92 -22.58
C TYR A 149 -17.45 -2.92 -22.85
N THR A 150 -17.05 -3.03 -24.12
CA THR A 150 -15.84 -3.74 -24.51
C THR A 150 -14.67 -2.78 -24.39
N PHE A 151 -13.82 -3.01 -23.41
CA PHE A 151 -12.60 -2.23 -23.22
C PHE A 151 -11.51 -2.84 -24.10
N ASP A 152 -11.05 -2.09 -25.10
CA ASP A 152 -9.86 -2.45 -25.87
C ASP A 152 -8.61 -2.03 -25.07
N VAL A 153 -8.07 -2.97 -24.29
CA VAL A 153 -6.86 -2.76 -23.49
C VAL A 153 -5.68 -3.31 -24.27
N SER A 154 -4.66 -2.48 -24.51
CA SER A 154 -3.44 -2.90 -25.22
C SER A 154 -2.76 -4.07 -24.53
N SER A 155 -2.14 -4.97 -25.31
CA SER A 155 -1.43 -6.14 -24.78
C SER A 155 -0.30 -5.77 -23.80
N GLU A 156 0.42 -4.67 -24.03
CA GLU A 156 1.47 -4.19 -23.13
C GLU A 156 0.93 -3.85 -21.73
N LEU A 157 -0.21 -3.15 -21.66
CA LEU A 157 -0.88 -2.85 -20.40
C LEU A 157 -1.38 -4.13 -19.70
N LEU A 158 -1.89 -5.11 -20.46
CA LEU A 158 -2.32 -6.39 -19.88
C LEU A 158 -1.15 -7.17 -19.28
N GLU A 159 -0.01 -7.21 -19.96
CA GLU A 159 1.21 -7.83 -19.43
C GLU A 159 1.71 -7.11 -18.18
N TRP A 160 1.69 -5.78 -18.18
CA TRP A 160 2.05 -4.99 -17.01
C TRP A 160 1.13 -5.26 -15.81
N ILE A 161 -0.20 -5.26 -16.00
CA ILE A 161 -1.19 -5.59 -14.96
C ILE A 161 -0.96 -7.01 -14.44
N TRP A 162 -0.64 -7.96 -15.33
CA TRP A 162 -0.37 -9.33 -14.94
C TRP A 162 0.88 -9.42 -14.06
N HIS A 163 1.97 -8.75 -14.45
CA HIS A 163 3.20 -8.73 -13.69
C HIS A 163 3.01 -8.09 -12.30
N ASP A 164 2.34 -6.95 -12.23
CA ASP A 164 2.03 -6.24 -10.99
C ASP A 164 1.17 -7.11 -10.04
N ASN A 165 0.13 -7.76 -10.57
CA ASN A 165 -0.69 -8.70 -9.79
C ASN A 165 0.11 -9.90 -9.27
N MET A 166 1.01 -10.46 -10.09
CA MET A 166 1.85 -11.58 -9.67
C MET A 166 2.83 -11.16 -8.58
N GLN A 167 3.44 -9.98 -8.71
CA GLN A 167 4.33 -9.42 -7.70
C GLN A 167 3.56 -9.16 -6.39
N PHE A 168 2.38 -8.56 -6.45
CA PHE A 168 1.52 -8.36 -5.27
C PHE A 168 1.19 -9.67 -4.56
N LEU A 169 0.86 -10.72 -5.30
CA LEU A 169 0.58 -12.04 -4.72
C LEU A 169 1.83 -12.66 -4.08
N GLN A 170 2.99 -12.51 -4.70
CA GLN A 170 4.26 -12.98 -4.14
C GLN A 170 4.59 -12.26 -2.84
N ASP A 171 4.53 -10.93 -2.83
CA ASP A 171 4.79 -10.12 -1.63
C ASP A 171 3.81 -10.49 -0.52
N LYS A 172 2.51 -10.58 -0.84
CA LYS A 172 1.48 -10.99 0.12
C LYS A 172 1.77 -12.36 0.74
N ASN A 173 2.20 -13.34 -0.05
CA ASN A 173 2.52 -14.68 0.44
C ASN A 173 3.80 -14.70 1.28
N ILE A 174 4.83 -13.98 0.85
CA ILE A 174 6.13 -13.91 1.55
C ILE A 174 5.98 -13.23 2.93
N PHE A 175 5.07 -12.27 3.08
CA PHE A 175 4.79 -11.62 4.37
C PHE A 175 3.66 -12.28 5.18
N GLU A 176 3.13 -13.43 4.72
CA GLU A 176 2.12 -14.15 5.48
C GLU A 176 2.74 -14.89 6.68
N HIS A 177 2.06 -14.87 7.83
CA HIS A 177 2.55 -15.52 9.05
C HIS A 177 2.70 -17.05 8.90
N THR A 178 1.90 -17.66 8.03
CA THR A 178 2.01 -19.09 7.66
C THR A 178 3.37 -19.39 7.04
N TYR A 179 3.85 -18.54 6.12
CA TYR A 179 5.17 -18.65 5.52
C TYR A 179 6.28 -18.49 6.57
N PHE A 180 6.14 -17.54 7.50
CA PHE A 180 7.11 -17.36 8.58
C PHE A 180 7.17 -18.60 9.49
N GLY A 181 6.03 -19.21 9.78
CA GLY A 181 5.95 -20.47 10.52
C GLY A 181 6.62 -21.63 9.78
N PHE A 182 6.39 -21.74 8.47
CA PHE A 182 7.07 -22.73 7.62
C PHE A 182 8.59 -22.54 7.64
N MET A 183 9.06 -21.30 7.44
CA MET A 183 10.48 -20.96 7.46
C MET A 183 11.12 -21.27 8.81
N TRP A 184 10.41 -20.98 9.91
CA TRP A 184 10.87 -21.35 11.25
C TRP A 184 11.06 -22.85 11.37
N GLN A 185 10.04 -23.66 11.04
CA GLN A 185 10.13 -25.13 11.11
C GLN A 185 11.28 -25.68 10.27
N LEU A 186 11.45 -25.17 9.05
CA LEU A 186 12.51 -25.58 8.14
C LEU A 186 13.91 -25.26 8.70
N CYS A 187 14.05 -24.12 9.37
CA CYS A 187 15.32 -23.65 9.89
C CYS A 187 15.68 -24.16 11.29
N SER A 188 14.69 -24.41 12.15
CA SER A 188 14.88 -24.81 13.55
C SER A 188 14.97 -26.32 13.75
N SER A 189 14.37 -27.10 12.86
CA SER A 189 14.10 -28.53 13.08
C SER A 189 14.71 -29.41 12.00
N ILE A 190 16.04 -29.34 11.87
CA ILE A 190 16.81 -30.13 10.91
C ILE A 190 16.81 -31.62 11.32
N PRO A 191 16.32 -32.55 10.47
CA PRO A 191 16.38 -33.97 10.76
C PRO A 191 17.82 -34.49 10.85
N SER A 192 18.14 -35.25 11.89
CA SER A 192 19.46 -35.87 12.07
C SER A 192 19.77 -37.00 11.08
N THR A 193 18.78 -37.39 10.27
CA THR A 193 18.89 -38.44 9.25
C THR A 193 19.48 -37.93 7.93
N LEU A 194 19.69 -36.61 7.79
CA LEU A 194 20.22 -36.03 6.57
C LEU A 194 21.71 -36.34 6.37
N PRO A 195 22.15 -36.54 5.12
CA PRO A 195 23.56 -36.73 4.80
C PRO A 195 24.35 -35.42 4.99
N ASP A 196 25.62 -35.54 5.37
CA ASP A 196 26.55 -34.43 5.61
C ASP A 196 26.01 -33.32 6.55
N PRO A 197 26.04 -33.56 7.88
CA PRO A 197 25.55 -32.60 8.86
C PRO A 197 26.23 -31.22 8.79
N LYS A 198 27.47 -31.14 8.31
CA LYS A 198 28.21 -29.87 8.21
C LYS A 198 27.69 -29.04 7.05
N ALA A 199 27.51 -29.63 5.87
CA ALA A 199 26.93 -28.95 4.72
C ALA A 199 25.49 -28.52 5.00
N VAL A 200 24.68 -29.39 5.62
CA VAL A 200 23.30 -29.05 6.00
C VAL A 200 23.28 -27.88 6.99
N SER A 201 24.14 -27.90 8.02
CA SER A 201 24.22 -26.80 8.99
C SER A 201 24.60 -25.46 8.34
N LEU A 202 25.48 -25.50 7.34
CA LEU A 202 25.82 -24.32 6.54
C LEU A 202 24.61 -23.84 5.72
N MET A 203 23.95 -24.72 4.97
CA MET A 203 22.78 -24.37 4.15
C MET A 203 21.65 -23.78 4.99
N THR A 204 21.36 -24.37 6.15
CA THR A 204 20.30 -23.86 7.03
C THR A 204 20.66 -22.51 7.64
N ALA A 205 21.93 -22.28 8.00
CA ALA A 205 22.39 -20.98 8.47
C ALA A 205 22.27 -19.91 7.37
N LYS A 206 22.61 -20.24 6.12
CA LYS A 206 22.43 -19.35 4.96
C LYS A 206 20.96 -18.98 4.77
N LEU A 207 20.09 -19.99 4.74
CA LEU A 207 18.65 -19.80 4.55
C LEU A 207 18.04 -18.94 5.66
N SER A 208 18.37 -19.26 6.92
CA SER A 208 17.87 -18.51 8.09
C SER A 208 18.35 -17.06 8.04
N THR A 209 19.61 -16.84 7.65
CA THR A 209 20.20 -15.50 7.57
C THR A 209 19.52 -14.68 6.47
N SER A 210 19.42 -15.22 5.25
CA SER A 210 18.74 -14.52 4.14
C SER A 210 17.29 -14.23 4.48
N PHE A 211 16.53 -15.20 5.01
CA PHE A 211 15.16 -14.96 5.42
C PHE A 211 15.05 -13.84 6.47
N VAL A 212 15.90 -13.86 7.50
CA VAL A 212 15.86 -12.84 8.56
C VAL A 212 16.21 -11.46 8.01
N LEU A 213 17.30 -11.35 7.25
CA LEU A 213 17.86 -10.08 6.82
C LEU A 213 17.20 -9.49 5.56
N GLU A 214 16.59 -10.30 4.71
CA GLU A 214 15.98 -9.86 3.45
C GLU A 214 14.45 -9.83 3.51
N THR A 215 13.83 -10.57 4.43
CA THR A 215 12.36 -10.67 4.52
C THR A 215 11.83 -10.27 5.90
N PHE A 216 12.24 -10.96 6.96
CA PHE A 216 11.63 -10.81 8.29
C PHE A 216 11.80 -9.40 8.87
N ILE A 217 12.95 -8.76 8.67
CA ILE A 217 13.15 -7.37 9.17
C ILE A 217 12.25 -6.34 8.44
N HIS A 218 11.68 -6.69 7.29
CA HIS A 218 10.76 -5.83 6.53
C HIS A 218 9.29 -6.06 6.89
N SER A 219 8.97 -7.10 7.65
CA SER A 219 7.57 -7.36 8.07
C SER A 219 7.04 -6.23 8.97
N LYS A 220 5.73 -5.98 8.92
CA LYS A 220 5.09 -4.99 9.79
C LYS A 220 5.26 -5.33 11.27
N GLU A 221 5.03 -6.59 11.62
CA GLU A 221 5.10 -7.10 12.99
C GLU A 221 6.22 -8.15 13.13
N LYS A 222 6.93 -8.10 14.26
CA LYS A 222 8.14 -8.92 14.50
C LYS A 222 8.12 -9.62 15.87
N PRO A 223 7.04 -10.35 16.24
CA PRO A 223 6.88 -10.90 17.58
C PRO A 223 7.94 -11.97 17.92
N THR A 224 8.44 -12.71 16.93
CA THR A 224 9.42 -13.80 17.10
C THR A 224 10.87 -13.37 16.87
N MET A 225 11.13 -12.07 16.86
CA MET A 225 12.44 -11.51 16.54
C MET A 225 13.57 -12.04 17.42
N LEU A 226 13.36 -12.12 18.73
CA LEU A 226 14.36 -12.66 19.66
C LEU A 226 14.67 -14.13 19.37
N GLN A 227 13.63 -14.93 19.09
CA GLN A 227 13.77 -16.35 18.78
C GLN A 227 14.59 -16.57 17.50
N TRP A 228 14.39 -15.76 16.47
CA TRP A 228 15.18 -15.80 15.23
C TRP A 228 16.66 -15.48 15.46
N ILE A 229 16.98 -14.53 16.33
CA ILE A 229 18.38 -14.21 16.67
C ILE A 229 19.02 -15.29 17.51
N GLU A 230 18.29 -15.87 18.47
CA GLU A 230 18.78 -17.01 19.23
C GLU A 230 19.08 -18.20 18.31
N LEU A 231 18.21 -18.47 17.34
CA LEU A 231 18.43 -19.50 16.32
C LEU A 231 19.69 -19.22 15.48
N LEU A 232 19.83 -18.02 14.92
CA LEU A 232 21.00 -17.63 14.14
C LEU A 232 22.29 -17.72 14.97
N THR A 233 22.27 -17.23 16.20
CA THR A 233 23.42 -17.30 17.13
C THR A 233 23.82 -18.75 17.38
N LYS A 234 22.85 -19.64 17.60
CA LYS A 234 23.08 -21.09 17.75
C LYS A 234 23.68 -21.70 16.48
N GLN A 235 23.16 -21.36 15.30
CA GLN A 235 23.66 -21.87 14.02
C GLN A 235 25.09 -21.41 13.75
N PHE A 236 25.41 -20.14 14.00
CA PHE A 236 26.77 -19.61 13.88
C PHE A 236 27.76 -20.23 14.88
N ASN A 237 27.32 -20.53 16.10
CA ASN A 237 28.15 -21.24 17.07
C ASN A 237 28.49 -22.67 16.62
N ASN A 238 27.57 -23.32 15.91
CA ASN A 238 27.70 -24.70 15.46
C ASN A 238 28.40 -24.83 14.09
N SER A 239 28.55 -23.76 13.32
CA SER A 239 29.13 -23.78 11.98
C SER A 239 30.09 -22.63 11.75
N GLN A 240 31.39 -22.93 11.76
CA GLN A 240 32.43 -21.95 11.41
C GLN A 240 32.31 -21.50 9.94
N ALA A 241 32.02 -22.42 9.02
CA ALA A 241 31.83 -22.09 7.60
C ALA A 241 30.67 -21.12 7.38
N ALA A 242 29.63 -21.16 8.22
CA ALA A 242 28.52 -20.20 8.15
C ALA A 242 28.95 -18.80 8.63
N CYS A 243 29.78 -18.74 9.68
CA CYS A 243 30.38 -17.50 10.14
C CYS A 243 31.27 -16.86 9.05
N GLU A 244 32.14 -17.66 8.41
CA GLU A 244 33.02 -17.21 7.33
C GLU A 244 32.21 -16.67 6.16
N TRP A 245 31.24 -17.48 5.68
CA TRP A 245 30.34 -17.07 4.59
C TRP A 245 29.58 -15.78 4.89
N PHE A 246 29.09 -15.60 6.13
CA PHE A 246 28.33 -14.42 6.51
C PHE A 246 29.15 -13.14 6.35
N LEU A 247 30.40 -13.13 6.83
CA LEU A 247 31.28 -11.97 6.68
C LEU A 247 31.81 -11.83 5.25
N ASP A 248 32.13 -12.93 4.56
CA ASP A 248 32.56 -12.90 3.15
C ASP A 248 31.49 -12.29 2.26
N ARG A 249 30.23 -12.71 2.42
CA ARG A 249 29.10 -12.16 1.66
C ARG A 249 28.97 -10.65 1.81
N MET A 250 29.17 -10.13 3.03
CA MET A 250 29.11 -8.69 3.31
C MET A 250 30.38 -7.94 2.94
N ALA A 251 31.50 -8.63 2.81
CA ALA A 251 32.74 -8.05 2.31
C ALA A 251 32.67 -7.85 0.79
N ASP A 252 32.08 -8.82 0.07
CA ASP A 252 31.94 -8.79 -1.38
C ASP A 252 30.74 -7.92 -1.85
N ASP A 253 29.69 -7.80 -1.03
CA ASP A 253 28.48 -7.02 -1.31
C ASP A 253 28.03 -6.25 -0.06
N ASP A 254 28.07 -4.93 -0.14
CA ASP A 254 27.78 -4.03 0.97
C ASP A 254 26.27 -3.80 1.20
N TRP A 255 25.39 -4.49 0.46
CA TRP A 255 23.93 -4.26 0.53
C TRP A 255 23.36 -4.43 1.93
N TRP A 256 23.70 -5.52 2.66
CA TRP A 256 23.22 -5.72 4.04
C TRP A 256 23.72 -4.62 4.99
N PRO A 257 25.04 -4.34 5.09
CA PRO A 257 25.52 -3.20 5.87
C PRO A 257 24.85 -1.86 5.49
N MET A 258 24.76 -1.54 4.21
CA MET A 258 24.19 -0.27 3.75
C MET A 258 22.70 -0.15 4.10
N GLN A 259 21.90 -1.17 3.81
CA GLN A 259 20.45 -1.11 4.04
C GLN A 259 20.10 -1.27 5.51
N ILE A 260 20.77 -2.18 6.22
CA ILE A 260 20.39 -2.58 7.58
C ILE A 260 21.10 -1.71 8.61
N LEU A 261 22.40 -1.41 8.46
CA LEU A 261 23.15 -0.64 9.46
C LEU A 261 23.05 0.87 9.24
N ILE A 262 23.13 1.34 7.99
CA ILE A 262 23.19 2.77 7.67
C ILE A 262 21.79 3.37 7.42
N LYS A 263 21.03 2.79 6.48
CA LYS A 263 19.75 3.38 6.02
C LYS A 263 18.53 3.01 6.86
N CYS A 264 18.56 1.88 7.56
CA CYS A 264 17.40 1.39 8.30
C CYS A 264 17.01 2.37 9.42
N PRO A 265 15.77 2.92 9.47
CA PRO A 265 15.35 3.81 10.55
C PRO A 265 15.07 3.06 11.87
N ASN A 266 14.81 1.75 11.81
CA ASN A 266 14.46 0.95 12.98
C ASN A 266 15.69 0.60 13.84
N GLN A 267 15.81 1.25 15.00
CA GLN A 267 16.94 1.07 15.90
C GLN A 267 17.11 -0.36 16.43
N ILE A 268 16.01 -1.09 16.66
CA ILE A 268 16.07 -2.46 17.17
C ILE A 268 16.71 -3.36 16.12
N VAL A 269 16.29 -3.25 14.85
CA VAL A 269 16.86 -3.99 13.73
C VAL A 269 18.37 -3.70 13.59
N ARG A 270 18.77 -2.42 13.64
CA ARG A 270 20.19 -2.02 13.59
C ARG A 270 21.02 -2.66 14.70
N GLN A 271 20.56 -2.55 15.95
CA GLN A 271 21.27 -3.08 17.12
C GLN A 271 21.41 -4.59 17.07
N MET A 272 20.40 -5.30 16.57
CA MET A 272 20.48 -6.75 16.44
C MET A 272 21.44 -7.19 15.35
N PHE A 273 21.39 -6.54 14.19
CA PHE A 273 22.34 -6.80 13.11
C PHE A 273 23.78 -6.55 13.57
N GLN A 274 24.02 -5.43 14.27
CA GLN A 274 25.31 -5.12 14.90
C GLN A 274 25.74 -6.24 15.88
N ARG A 275 24.83 -6.70 16.75
CA ARG A 275 25.10 -7.78 17.70
C ARG A 275 25.49 -9.09 17.00
N LEU A 276 24.79 -9.46 15.92
CA LEU A 276 25.13 -10.62 15.11
C LEU A 276 26.52 -10.49 14.49
N CYS A 277 26.85 -9.33 13.89
CA CYS A 277 28.17 -9.08 13.31
C CYS A 277 29.28 -9.22 14.36
N ILE A 278 29.11 -8.57 15.52
CA ILE A 278 30.08 -8.66 16.62
C ILE A 278 30.23 -10.10 17.11
N HIS A 279 29.13 -10.84 17.25
CA HIS A 279 29.13 -12.24 17.67
C HIS A 279 29.94 -13.12 16.70
N VAL A 280 29.70 -12.97 15.39
CA VAL A 280 30.41 -13.73 14.35
C VAL A 280 31.89 -13.37 14.33
N ILE A 281 32.25 -12.09 14.42
CA ILE A 281 33.65 -11.65 14.51
C ILE A 281 34.35 -12.27 15.72
N GLN A 282 33.72 -12.22 16.90
CA GLN A 282 34.25 -12.84 18.11
C GLN A 282 34.44 -14.35 17.96
N ARG A 283 33.50 -15.03 17.28
CA ARG A 283 33.58 -16.47 17.05
C ARG A 283 34.74 -16.85 16.13
N LEU A 284 35.00 -16.04 15.10
CA LEU A 284 36.07 -16.28 14.12
C LEU A 284 37.45 -15.83 14.59
N ARG A 285 37.53 -14.93 15.57
CA ARG A 285 38.80 -14.39 16.08
C ARG A 285 39.88 -15.45 16.39
N PRO A 286 39.61 -16.57 17.10
CA PRO A 286 40.65 -17.55 17.41
C PRO A 286 41.28 -18.20 16.17
N VAL A 287 40.53 -18.30 15.08
CA VAL A 287 40.98 -18.92 13.83
C VAL A 287 41.59 -17.89 12.88
N HIS A 288 40.98 -16.70 12.80
CA HIS A 288 41.37 -15.69 11.81
C HIS A 288 42.42 -14.69 12.27
N ALA A 289 42.70 -14.55 13.57
CA ALA A 289 43.62 -13.52 14.08
C ALA A 289 45.01 -13.55 13.42
N HIS A 290 45.51 -14.75 13.09
CA HIS A 290 46.81 -14.93 12.44
C HIS A 290 46.83 -14.48 10.97
N PHE A 291 45.66 -14.30 10.34
CA PHE A 291 45.51 -13.85 8.95
C PHE A 291 45.29 -12.34 8.83
N TYR A 292 45.08 -11.60 9.92
CA TYR A 292 44.71 -10.18 9.87
C TYR A 292 45.76 -9.28 9.22
N LEU A 293 47.04 -9.64 9.34
CA LEU A 293 48.16 -8.90 8.78
C LEU A 293 48.83 -9.62 7.60
N GLN A 294 48.29 -10.75 7.16
CA GLN A 294 48.86 -11.48 6.03
C GLN A 294 48.43 -10.82 4.71
N PRO A 295 49.35 -10.55 3.77
CA PRO A 295 49.01 -10.14 2.41
C PRO A 295 48.25 -11.25 1.68
N GLY A 296 47.57 -10.89 0.59
CA GLY A 296 46.80 -11.80 -0.26
C GLY A 296 47.68 -12.84 -0.93
N LEU A 297 47.03 -13.82 -1.56
CA LEU A 297 47.73 -14.83 -2.35
C LEU A 297 48.17 -14.19 -3.68
N GLU A 298 49.39 -13.68 -3.74
CA GLU A 298 50.16 -13.62 -4.98
C GLU A 298 51.29 -14.65 -4.92
N ASP A 299 51.58 -15.22 -6.10
CA ASP A 299 52.42 -16.39 -6.35
C ASP A 299 53.77 -16.37 -5.63
N CYS A 300 54.27 -17.59 -5.35
CA CYS A 300 55.59 -17.94 -4.85
C CYS A 300 56.75 -17.12 -5.48
N SER A 301 56.91 -15.88 -5.04
CA SER A 301 58.07 -15.04 -5.25
C SER A 301 58.40 -14.42 -3.91
N ASP A 302 59.64 -14.59 -3.46
CA ASP A 302 60.17 -14.11 -2.18
C ASP A 302 60.29 -12.57 -2.11
N ASP A 303 59.46 -11.84 -2.87
CA ASP A 303 59.43 -10.38 -2.86
C ASP A 303 58.47 -9.90 -1.77
N MET A 304 59.08 -9.51 -0.65
CA MET A 304 58.45 -9.01 0.57
C MET A 304 57.82 -7.61 0.44
N ASP A 305 57.31 -7.25 -0.75
CA ASP A 305 56.72 -5.93 -1.05
C ASP A 305 55.45 -6.07 -1.92
N GLY A 306 54.46 -6.83 -1.44
CA GLY A 306 53.09 -6.71 -1.94
C GLY A 306 52.49 -5.33 -1.60
N PRO A 307 51.53 -4.79 -2.38
CA PRO A 307 50.92 -3.51 -2.09
C PRO A 307 50.30 -3.49 -0.68
N VAL A 308 50.53 -2.42 0.09
CA VAL A 308 49.97 -2.23 1.46
C VAL A 308 48.44 -2.41 1.49
N GLU A 309 47.77 -2.15 0.38
CA GLU A 309 46.32 -2.31 0.20
C GLU A 309 45.86 -3.77 0.36
N ASP A 310 46.73 -4.75 0.09
CA ASP A 310 46.43 -6.18 0.13
C ASP A 310 46.61 -6.82 1.53
N ILE A 311 47.16 -6.08 2.49
CA ILE A 311 47.31 -6.55 3.87
C ILE A 311 45.94 -6.88 4.47
N GLY A 312 45.77 -8.10 4.96
CA GLY A 312 44.52 -8.55 5.57
C GLY A 312 43.43 -8.94 4.56
N SER A 313 43.77 -9.17 3.29
CA SER A 313 42.81 -9.73 2.32
C SER A 313 42.50 -11.22 2.58
N ARG A 314 43.33 -11.93 3.34
CA ARG A 314 43.14 -13.37 3.67
C ARG A 314 42.05 -13.67 4.71
N SER A 315 41.64 -12.70 5.53
CA SER A 315 40.58 -12.92 6.52
C SER A 315 39.28 -12.22 6.13
N CYS A 316 38.18 -12.99 6.13
CA CYS A 316 36.82 -12.47 5.97
C CYS A 316 36.50 -11.34 6.96
N VAL A 317 37.05 -11.38 8.18
CA VAL A 317 36.87 -10.36 9.21
C VAL A 317 37.50 -9.04 8.78
N THR A 318 38.76 -9.05 8.33
CA THR A 318 39.45 -7.83 7.91
C THR A 318 38.90 -7.30 6.60
N ARG A 319 38.51 -8.17 5.65
CA ARG A 319 37.80 -7.75 4.44
C ARG A 319 36.47 -7.05 4.78
N PHE A 320 35.65 -7.66 5.64
CA PHE A 320 34.39 -7.05 6.10
C PHE A 320 34.62 -5.71 6.81
N VAL A 321 35.61 -5.60 7.68
CA VAL A 321 35.94 -4.33 8.36
C VAL A 321 36.38 -3.26 7.37
N LYS A 322 37.19 -3.61 6.35
CA LYS A 322 37.56 -2.68 5.27
C LYS A 322 36.30 -2.19 4.52
N THR A 323 35.40 -3.10 4.15
CA THR A 323 34.12 -2.75 3.49
C THR A 323 33.26 -1.84 4.38
N LEU A 324 33.17 -2.12 5.68
CA LEU A 324 32.47 -1.25 6.63
C LEU A 324 33.09 0.15 6.73
N LEU A 325 34.41 0.26 6.67
CA LEU A 325 35.10 1.56 6.72
C LEU A 325 34.93 2.35 5.41
N SER A 326 34.76 1.68 4.27
CA SER A 326 34.52 2.37 2.99
C SER A 326 33.09 2.89 2.81
N ILE A 327 32.12 2.32 3.52
CA ILE A 327 30.71 2.75 3.45
C ILE A 327 30.33 3.83 4.47
N MET A 328 31.19 4.09 5.47
CA MET A 328 30.99 5.10 6.52
C MET A 328 31.46 6.49 6.08
#